data_AF-A0AAV6JQC6-F1
#
_entry.id   AF-A0AAV6JQC6-F1
#
_cell.length_a   1.000
_cell.length_b   1.000
_cell.length_c   1.000
_cell.angle_alpha   90.00
_cell.angle_beta   90.00
_cell.angle_gamma   90.00
#
_symmetry.space_group_name_H-M   'P 1'
#
loop_
_entity.id
_entity.type
_entity.pdbx_description
1 polymer ?
#
loop_
_entity_poly.entity_id
_entity_poly.type
_entity_poly.pdbx_seq_one_letter_code
_entity_poly.pdbx_strand_id
1 'polypeptide(L)'
;MLVDCRPPFAMSIGSPRLFSEGVTHLPDVKDPDVLTVFKDLMAASWDEIPDTVIHDAKKALSKKTDDKSGQEALANVFRAAEAAEEFGGMLVSLRMAIDDSVGLSGEDVKPLSEEFVNALRTAYQRYTAYLDSFGPDEVYLHKKVETELGTKMIHLKMRCAGIGSEWGKITVLGTSGLSGSYVEQRA
;
A
#
# COMPACT_ATOMS: atom_id res chain seq x y z
N MET A 1 -44.31 -45.37 -11.29
CA MET A 1 -44.41 -44.41 -10.18
C MET A 1 -43.36 -43.35 -10.42
N LEU A 2 -43.81 -42.10 -10.65
CA LEU A 2 -42.98 -40.94 -10.94
C LEU A 2 -42.96 -40.12 -9.65
N VAL A 3 -41.79 -40.00 -9.02
CA VAL A 3 -41.55 -39.06 -7.92
C VAL A 3 -40.21 -38.38 -8.13
N ASP A 4 -40.29 -37.07 -7.99
CA ASP A 4 -39.36 -36.01 -8.30
C ASP A 4 -38.16 -35.90 -7.34
N CYS A 5 -37.09 -35.31 -7.89
CA CYS A 5 -36.06 -34.45 -7.30
C CYS A 5 -35.63 -34.56 -5.82
N ARG A 6 -34.30 -34.67 -5.59
CA ARG A 6 -33.38 -33.59 -5.09
C ARG A 6 -32.08 -34.17 -4.49
N PRO A 7 -30.86 -33.71 -4.85
CA PRO A 7 -29.65 -34.01 -4.09
C PRO A 7 -29.53 -33.07 -2.86
N PRO A 8 -28.97 -33.51 -1.72
CA PRO A 8 -28.76 -32.65 -0.57
C PRO A 8 -27.46 -31.85 -0.75
N PHE A 9 -27.53 -30.72 -1.45
CA PHE A 9 -26.54 -29.66 -1.27
C PHE A 9 -27.17 -28.58 -0.38
N ALA A 10 -26.83 -28.63 0.91
CA ALA A 10 -27.04 -27.54 1.84
C ALA A 10 -25.72 -27.28 2.57
N MET A 11 -24.76 -26.67 1.86
CA MET A 11 -23.71 -25.92 2.55
C MET A 11 -24.35 -24.64 3.07
N SER A 12 -24.30 -24.51 4.39
CA SER A 12 -24.88 -23.40 5.14
C SER A 12 -24.37 -22.06 4.61
N ILE A 13 -25.32 -21.15 4.48
CA ILE A 13 -25.18 -19.79 3.99
C ILE A 13 -24.02 -19.09 4.68
N GLY A 14 -23.14 -18.54 3.84
CA GLY A 14 -22.00 -17.74 4.24
C GLY A 14 -22.39 -16.67 5.23
N SER A 15 -21.58 -16.57 6.28
CA SER A 15 -21.49 -15.37 7.10
C SER A 15 -21.47 -14.14 6.17
N PRO A 16 -22.36 -13.15 6.35
CA PRO A 16 -22.17 -11.89 5.69
C PRO A 16 -20.84 -11.36 6.22
N ARG A 17 -19.84 -11.30 5.33
CA ARG A 17 -18.60 -10.57 5.62
C ARG A 17 -19.06 -9.16 5.94
N LEU A 18 -18.99 -8.79 7.21
CA LEU A 18 -19.14 -7.41 7.63
C LEU A 18 -18.00 -6.68 6.95
N PHE A 19 -18.32 -6.05 5.82
CA PHE A 19 -17.46 -5.05 5.21
C PHE A 19 -17.32 -3.96 6.28
N SER A 20 -16.14 -3.90 6.90
CA SER A 20 -15.78 -2.73 7.68
C SER A 20 -15.71 -1.60 6.65
N GLU A 21 -16.77 -0.80 6.66
CA GLU A 21 -16.87 0.48 5.99
C GLU A 21 -15.88 1.43 6.67
N GLY A 22 -14.59 1.16 6.43
CA GLY A 22 -13.49 1.91 6.99
C GLY A 22 -13.28 3.16 6.16
N VAL A 23 -14.26 4.07 6.18
CA VAL A 23 -14.09 5.45 5.71
C VAL A 23 -12.93 6.01 6.53
N THR A 24 -11.73 5.99 5.96
CA THR A 24 -10.62 6.74 6.52
C THR A 24 -11.04 8.19 6.50
N HIS A 25 -11.25 8.77 7.68
CA HIS A 25 -11.49 10.20 7.79
C HIS A 25 -10.29 10.91 7.18
N LEU A 26 -10.52 11.50 6.00
CA LEU A 26 -9.55 12.39 5.40
C LEU A 26 -9.46 13.66 6.25
N PRO A 27 -8.29 14.31 6.29
CA PRO A 27 -8.15 15.59 6.96
C PRO A 27 -9.10 16.62 6.33
N ASP A 28 -9.65 17.49 7.18
CA ASP A 28 -10.50 18.61 6.74
C ASP A 28 -9.61 19.71 6.11
N VAL A 29 -9.48 19.67 4.78
CA VAL A 29 -8.72 20.68 4.00
C VAL A 29 -9.70 21.71 3.43
N LYS A 30 -9.50 22.97 3.81
CA LYS A 30 -10.39 24.10 3.49
C LYS A 30 -9.90 24.91 2.30
N ASP A 31 -8.59 25.06 2.13
CA ASP A 31 -8.04 25.75 0.96
C ASP A 31 -8.27 24.86 -0.29
N PRO A 32 -9.04 25.33 -1.29
CA PRO A 32 -9.42 24.52 -2.44
C PRO A 32 -8.23 24.13 -3.32
N ASP A 33 -7.18 24.96 -3.38
CA ASP A 33 -5.97 24.64 -4.15
C ASP A 33 -5.20 23.52 -3.44
N VAL A 34 -5.10 23.58 -2.11
CA VAL A 34 -4.46 22.54 -1.29
C VAL A 34 -5.25 21.24 -1.35
N LEU A 35 -6.58 21.31 -1.26
CA LEU A 35 -7.45 20.13 -1.32
C LEU A 35 -7.35 19.41 -2.67
N THR A 36 -7.30 20.17 -3.77
CA THR A 36 -7.18 19.60 -5.12
C THR A 36 -5.91 18.78 -5.25
N VAL A 37 -4.78 19.37 -4.87
CA VAL A 37 -3.47 18.73 -4.94
C VAL A 37 -3.37 17.55 -3.96
N PHE A 38 -3.92 17.68 -2.76
CA PHE A 38 -4.02 16.59 -1.78
C PHE A 38 -4.74 15.38 -2.39
N LYS A 39 -5.90 15.61 -3.03
CA LYS A 39 -6.68 14.55 -3.68
C LYS A 39 -5.93 13.92 -4.83
N ASP A 40 -5.29 14.71 -5.69
CA ASP A 40 -4.54 14.20 -6.83
C ASP A 40 -3.35 13.33 -6.37
N LEU A 41 -2.66 13.73 -5.30
CA LEU A 41 -1.56 12.94 -4.74
C LEU A 41 -2.03 11.65 -4.06
N MET A 42 -3.16 11.67 -3.35
CA MET A 42 -3.75 10.45 -2.77
C MET A 42 -4.27 9.48 -3.84
N ALA A 43 -4.73 10.00 -4.98
CA ALA A 43 -5.23 9.22 -6.10
C ALA A 43 -4.12 8.66 -7.02
N ALA A 44 -2.96 9.35 -7.09
CA ALA A 44 -1.82 8.87 -7.85
C ALA A 44 -1.28 7.53 -7.28
N SER A 45 -0.69 6.72 -8.15
CA SER A 45 0.21 5.65 -7.69
C SER A 45 1.50 6.28 -7.18
N TRP A 46 2.06 5.74 -6.11
CA TRP A 46 3.34 6.17 -5.57
C TRP A 46 4.49 5.29 -6.04
N ASP A 47 4.26 4.48 -7.08
CA ASP A 47 5.31 3.71 -7.76
C ASP A 47 6.20 4.62 -8.61
N GLU A 48 5.58 5.63 -9.23
CA GLU A 48 6.24 6.72 -9.96
C GLU A 48 5.30 7.92 -9.90
N ILE A 49 5.65 8.93 -9.09
CA ILE A 49 4.77 10.08 -8.89
C ILE A 49 4.92 11.02 -10.10
N PRO A 50 3.83 11.42 -10.79
CA PRO A 50 3.96 12.28 -11.94
C PRO A 50 4.59 13.64 -11.58
N ASP A 51 5.56 14.09 -12.40
CA ASP A 51 6.25 15.38 -12.22
C ASP A 51 5.30 16.56 -12.06
N THR A 52 4.14 16.52 -12.75
CA THR A 52 3.10 17.54 -12.64
C THR A 52 2.52 17.60 -11.23
N VAL A 53 2.26 16.44 -10.61
CA VAL A 53 1.73 16.35 -9.24
C VAL A 53 2.79 16.82 -8.23
N ILE A 54 4.07 16.47 -8.45
CA ILE A 54 5.18 16.96 -7.62
C ILE A 54 5.30 18.48 -7.69
N HIS A 55 5.26 19.04 -8.91
CA HIS A 55 5.32 20.48 -9.12
C HIS A 55 4.15 21.19 -8.44
N ASP A 56 2.93 20.67 -8.60
CA ASP A 56 1.73 21.26 -8.02
C ASP A 56 1.70 21.14 -6.49
N ALA A 57 2.19 20.03 -5.93
CA ALA A 57 2.45 19.88 -4.49
C ALA A 57 3.41 20.93 -3.96
N LYS A 58 4.59 21.09 -4.58
CA LYS A 58 5.58 22.10 -4.18
C LYS A 58 5.01 23.52 -4.28
N LYS A 59 4.25 23.80 -5.35
CA LYS A 59 3.60 25.09 -5.56
C LYS A 59 2.55 25.37 -4.47
N ALA A 60 1.66 24.42 -4.20
CA ALA A 60 0.62 24.55 -3.17
C ALA A 60 1.22 24.71 -1.76
N LEU A 61 2.30 23.99 -1.45
CA LEU A 61 3.03 24.11 -0.18
C LEU A 61 3.77 25.44 -0.03
N SER A 62 4.17 26.08 -1.12
CA SER A 62 4.83 27.39 -1.09
C SER A 62 3.87 28.58 -0.90
N LYS A 63 2.58 28.36 -1.14
CA LYS A 63 1.54 29.38 -1.01
C LYS A 63 1.34 29.72 0.47
N LYS A 64 1.00 30.97 0.78
CA LYS A 64 0.50 31.35 2.11
C LYS A 64 -1.00 31.14 2.15
N THR A 65 -1.48 30.37 3.11
CA THR A 65 -2.92 30.18 3.37
C THR A 65 -3.18 30.19 4.87
N ASP A 66 -4.41 30.52 5.25
CA ASP A 66 -4.85 30.49 6.65
C ASP A 66 -5.15 29.06 7.11
N ASP A 67 -5.33 28.14 6.17
CA ASP A 67 -5.54 26.70 6.42
C ASP A 67 -4.23 25.95 6.68
N LYS A 68 -3.63 26.20 7.85
CA LYS A 68 -2.37 25.57 8.25
C LYS A 68 -2.48 24.05 8.38
N SER A 69 -3.61 23.57 8.89
CA SER A 69 -3.86 22.13 9.06
C SER A 69 -3.96 21.43 7.70
N GLY A 70 -4.63 22.05 6.72
CA GLY A 70 -4.64 21.52 5.35
C GLY A 70 -3.26 21.50 4.70
N GLN A 71 -2.44 22.54 4.90
CA GLN A 71 -1.05 22.54 4.42
C GLN A 71 -0.20 21.45 5.06
N GLU A 72 -0.34 21.25 6.36
CA GLU A 72 0.37 20.19 7.08
C GLU A 72 -0.05 18.80 6.57
N ALA A 73 -1.35 18.58 6.36
CA ALA A 73 -1.85 17.35 5.76
C ALA A 73 -1.23 17.11 4.37
N LEU A 74 -1.22 18.11 3.48
CA LEU A 74 -0.57 18.00 2.17
C LEU A 74 0.94 17.70 2.30
N ALA A 75 1.63 18.35 3.25
CA ALA A 75 3.05 18.12 3.48
C ALA A 75 3.34 16.70 3.99
N ASN A 76 2.45 16.14 4.81
CA ASN A 76 2.58 14.77 5.31
C ASN A 76 2.36 13.76 4.17
N VAL A 77 1.33 13.96 3.35
CA VAL A 77 1.09 13.11 2.17
C VAL A 77 2.27 13.16 1.21
N PHE A 78 2.77 14.36 0.90
CA PHE A 78 3.87 14.53 -0.04
C PHE A 78 5.15 13.84 0.44
N ARG A 79 5.52 14.04 1.71
CA ARG A 79 6.66 13.32 2.31
C ARG A 79 6.46 11.81 2.33
N ALA A 80 5.25 11.36 2.64
CA ALA A 80 4.94 9.93 2.68
C ALA A 80 5.03 9.28 1.30
N ALA A 81 4.58 10.00 0.26
CA ALA A 81 4.63 9.57 -1.13
C ALA A 81 6.08 9.46 -1.62
N GLU A 82 6.91 10.50 -1.41
CA GLU A 82 8.34 10.47 -1.79
C GLU A 82 9.08 9.32 -1.09
N ALA A 83 8.85 9.13 0.21
CA ALA A 83 9.46 8.03 0.96
C ALA A 83 8.99 6.64 0.49
N ALA A 84 7.71 6.51 0.12
CA ALA A 84 7.16 5.26 -0.40
C ALA A 84 7.69 4.94 -1.81
N GLU A 85 7.84 5.93 -2.67
CA GLU A 85 8.43 5.79 -4.02
C GLU A 85 9.89 5.31 -3.93
N GLU A 86 10.72 5.99 -3.12
CA GLU A 86 12.13 5.64 -2.95
C GLU A 86 12.29 4.22 -2.36
N PHE A 87 11.55 3.93 -1.28
CA PHE A 87 11.62 2.62 -0.65
C PHE A 87 11.04 1.52 -1.55
N GLY A 88 9.96 1.81 -2.28
CA GLY A 88 9.40 0.92 -3.29
C GLY A 88 10.41 0.55 -4.38
N GLY A 89 11.16 1.52 -4.87
CA GLY A 89 12.26 1.31 -5.82
C GLY A 89 13.37 0.39 -5.27
N MET A 90 13.73 0.55 -3.98
CA MET A 90 14.66 -0.35 -3.30
C MET A 90 14.13 -1.79 -3.20
N LEU A 91 12.84 -1.98 -2.88
CA LEU A 91 12.22 -3.31 -2.81
C LEU A 91 12.20 -4.01 -4.18
N VAL A 92 11.91 -3.26 -5.25
CA VAL A 92 11.94 -3.77 -6.62
C VAL A 92 13.37 -4.17 -7.01
N SER A 93 14.36 -3.33 -6.68
CA SER A 93 15.77 -3.61 -6.96
C SER A 93 16.27 -4.86 -6.21
N LEU A 94 15.89 -5.01 -4.93
CA LEU A 94 16.20 -6.20 -4.14
C LEU A 94 15.59 -7.46 -4.77
N ARG A 95 14.33 -7.37 -5.22
CA ARG A 95 13.68 -8.49 -5.92
C ARG A 95 14.44 -8.87 -7.19
N MET A 96 14.81 -7.90 -8.01
CA MET A 96 15.55 -8.15 -9.26
C MET A 96 16.88 -8.85 -8.97
N ALA A 97 17.63 -8.39 -7.97
CA ALA A 97 18.89 -9.03 -7.56
C ALA A 97 18.70 -10.48 -7.10
N ILE A 98 17.60 -10.77 -6.39
CA ILE A 98 17.24 -12.15 -6.00
C ILE A 98 16.89 -12.99 -7.23
N ASP A 99 16.04 -12.47 -8.12
CA ASP A 99 15.61 -13.15 -9.35
C ASP A 99 16.83 -13.45 -10.26
N ASP A 100 17.82 -12.55 -10.34
CA ASP A 100 19.08 -12.76 -11.07
C ASP A 100 19.99 -13.81 -10.42
N SER A 101 20.02 -13.85 -9.08
CA SER A 101 20.88 -14.79 -8.34
C SER A 101 20.35 -16.22 -8.31
N VAL A 102 19.03 -16.39 -8.25
CA VAL A 102 18.37 -17.70 -8.06
C VAL A 102 17.74 -18.22 -9.37
N GLY A 103 17.66 -17.36 -10.39
CA GLY A 103 16.95 -17.62 -11.64
C GLY A 103 15.45 -17.40 -11.50
N LEU A 104 14.78 -17.14 -12.64
CA LEU A 104 13.33 -17.03 -12.75
C LEU A 104 12.68 -18.40 -12.52
N SER A 105 12.53 -18.83 -11.26
CA SER A 105 11.72 -19.96 -10.82
C SER A 105 11.69 -21.17 -11.77
N GLY A 106 12.67 -22.07 -11.66
CA GLY A 106 12.64 -23.39 -12.29
C GLY A 106 13.50 -24.37 -11.48
N GLU A 107 12.87 -25.47 -11.04
CA GLU A 107 13.30 -26.73 -10.37
C GLU A 107 14.57 -26.82 -9.48
N ASP A 108 15.44 -25.81 -9.41
CA ASP A 108 16.73 -25.84 -8.73
C ASP A 108 16.97 -24.52 -7.95
N VAL A 109 15.97 -24.14 -7.14
CA VAL A 109 15.99 -22.94 -6.29
C VAL A 109 17.03 -23.15 -5.19
N LYS A 110 18.25 -22.65 -5.40
CA LYS A 110 19.30 -22.64 -4.37
C LYS A 110 18.83 -21.82 -3.16
N PRO A 111 19.21 -22.21 -1.93
CA PRO A 111 18.97 -21.39 -0.76
C PRO A 111 19.50 -19.97 -0.96
N LEU A 112 18.73 -18.96 -0.54
CA LEU A 112 19.18 -17.57 -0.57
C LEU A 112 20.46 -17.42 0.25
N SER A 113 21.39 -16.60 -0.24
CA SER A 113 22.59 -16.24 0.52
C SER A 113 22.20 -15.53 1.83
N GLU A 114 23.06 -15.62 2.83
CA GLU A 114 22.85 -14.94 4.11
C GLU A 114 22.69 -13.41 3.93
N GLU A 115 23.39 -12.84 2.95
CA GLU A 115 23.27 -11.44 2.56
C GLU A 115 21.83 -11.08 2.14
N PHE A 116 21.22 -11.87 1.24
CA PHE A 116 19.84 -11.63 0.82
C PHE A 116 18.85 -11.84 1.97
N VAL A 117 19.06 -12.85 2.81
CA VAL A 117 18.22 -13.08 4.00
C VAL A 117 18.27 -11.88 4.95
N ASN A 118 19.47 -11.33 5.18
CA ASN A 118 19.64 -10.14 6.01
C ASN A 118 19.00 -8.90 5.37
N ALA A 119 19.18 -8.69 4.07
CA ALA A 119 18.57 -7.58 3.34
C ALA A 119 17.03 -7.63 3.40
N LEU A 120 16.44 -8.83 3.22
CA LEU A 120 15.01 -9.06 3.36
C LEU A 120 14.52 -8.75 4.77
N ARG A 121 15.23 -9.23 5.80
CA ARG A 121 14.89 -8.93 7.21
C ARG A 121 14.92 -7.42 7.48
N THR A 122 15.93 -6.72 6.97
CA THR A 122 16.03 -5.26 7.09
C THR A 122 14.91 -4.55 6.34
N ALA A 123 14.55 -5.00 5.13
CA ALA A 123 13.42 -4.46 4.38
C ALA A 123 12.10 -4.62 5.16
N TYR A 124 11.86 -5.80 5.73
CA TYR A 124 10.69 -6.03 6.58
C TYR A 124 10.67 -5.11 7.80
N GLN A 125 11.79 -4.99 8.52
CA GLN A 125 11.88 -4.11 9.69
C GLN A 125 11.63 -2.63 9.34
N ARG A 126 12.16 -2.16 8.21
CA ARG A 126 11.93 -0.79 7.73
C ARG A 126 10.48 -0.57 7.34
N TYR A 127 9.88 -1.54 6.65
CA TYR A 127 8.46 -1.51 6.30
C TYR A 127 7.57 -1.41 7.54
N THR A 128 7.78 -2.28 8.54
CA THR A 128 7.00 -2.24 9.78
C THR A 128 7.23 -0.96 10.56
N ALA A 129 8.49 -0.51 10.70
CA ALA A 129 8.80 0.73 11.39
C ALA A 129 8.18 1.96 10.70
N TYR A 130 8.07 1.94 9.37
CA TYR A 130 7.44 3.02 8.63
C TYR A 130 5.92 3.04 8.86
N LEU A 131 5.25 1.88 8.80
CA LEU A 131 3.83 1.80 9.13
C LEU A 131 3.54 2.20 10.58
N ASP A 132 4.36 1.75 11.52
CA ASP A 132 4.23 2.07 12.95
C ASP A 132 4.54 3.55 13.26
N SER A 133 5.11 4.31 12.31
CA SER A 133 5.44 5.72 12.51
C SER A 133 4.23 6.67 12.41
N PHE A 134 3.13 6.22 11.81
CA PHE A 134 1.94 7.04 11.60
C PHE A 134 1.12 7.19 12.89
N GLY A 135 0.69 8.42 13.16
CA GLY A 135 -0.14 8.73 14.32
C GLY A 135 -1.60 8.22 14.18
N PRO A 136 -2.38 8.29 15.26
CA PRO A 136 -3.80 7.89 15.25
C PRO A 136 -4.68 8.73 14.30
N ASP A 137 -4.25 9.95 13.95
CA ASP A 137 -4.95 10.83 13.01
C ASP A 137 -4.48 10.65 11.55
N GLU A 138 -3.48 9.79 11.32
CA GLU A 138 -2.85 9.56 10.02
C GLU A 138 -3.18 8.19 9.43
N VAL A 139 -4.29 7.58 9.88
CA VAL A 139 -4.74 6.27 9.41
C VAL A 139 -4.89 6.22 7.89
N TYR A 140 -5.27 7.34 7.26
CA TYR A 140 -5.35 7.43 5.81
C TYR A 140 -3.98 7.27 5.12
N LEU A 141 -2.91 7.84 5.70
CA LEU A 141 -1.54 7.65 5.21
C LEU A 141 -1.04 6.25 5.47
N HIS A 142 -1.26 5.72 6.68
CA HIS A 142 -0.91 4.34 7.00
C HIS A 142 -1.48 3.38 5.97
N LYS A 143 -2.80 3.45 5.70
CA LYS A 143 -3.45 2.57 4.73
C LYS A 143 -2.92 2.77 3.31
N LYS A 144 -2.64 4.02 2.90
CA LYS A 144 -2.10 4.32 1.58
C LYS A 144 -0.70 3.74 1.42
N VAL A 145 0.21 3.99 2.37
CA VAL A 145 1.57 3.42 2.37
C VAL A 145 1.55 1.89 2.37
N GLU A 146 0.70 1.29 3.23
CA GLU A 146 0.52 -0.16 3.29
C GLU A 146 0.05 -0.73 1.94
N THR A 147 -0.80 -0.01 1.21
CA THR A 147 -1.27 -0.41 -0.12
C THR A 147 -0.17 -0.34 -1.17
N GLU A 148 0.54 0.79 -1.27
CA GLU A 148 1.58 1.04 -2.30
C GLU A 148 2.79 0.09 -2.12
N LEU A 149 3.22 -0.12 -0.87
CA LEU A 149 4.36 -0.97 -0.55
C LEU A 149 4.00 -2.44 -0.37
N GLY A 150 2.79 -2.76 0.09
CA GLY A 150 2.38 -4.12 0.43
C GLY A 150 2.50 -5.10 -0.73
N THR A 151 2.13 -4.67 -1.94
CA THR A 151 2.28 -5.50 -3.16
C THR A 151 3.75 -5.88 -3.41
N LYS A 152 4.68 -4.93 -3.23
CA LYS A 152 6.12 -5.16 -3.40
C LYS A 152 6.68 -6.11 -2.33
N MET A 153 6.25 -5.92 -1.08
CA MET A 153 6.60 -6.83 0.03
C MET A 153 6.13 -8.27 -0.23
N ILE A 154 4.95 -8.43 -0.85
CA ILE A 154 4.41 -9.75 -1.20
C ILE A 154 5.18 -10.38 -2.37
N HIS A 155 5.57 -9.60 -3.37
CA HIS A 155 6.45 -10.09 -4.43
C HIS A 155 7.78 -10.61 -3.87
N LEU A 156 8.38 -9.92 -2.89
CA LEU A 156 9.57 -10.40 -2.19
C LEU A 156 9.28 -11.69 -1.40
N LYS A 157 8.18 -11.74 -0.65
CA LYS A 157 7.75 -12.94 0.10
C LYS A 157 7.62 -14.17 -0.81
N MET A 158 7.09 -14.02 -2.02
CA MET A 158 6.93 -15.13 -2.98
C MET A 158 8.26 -15.71 -3.49
N ARG A 159 9.38 -15.00 -3.34
CA ARG A 159 10.72 -15.48 -3.71
C ARG A 159 11.48 -16.14 -2.57
N CYS A 160 10.84 -16.24 -1.41
CA CYS A 160 11.47 -16.59 -0.16
C CYS A 160 10.77 -17.79 0.48
N ALA A 161 11.18 -19.01 0.12
CA ALA A 161 10.77 -20.21 0.85
C ALA A 161 11.64 -20.36 2.10
N GLY A 162 11.03 -20.55 3.27
CA GLY A 162 11.74 -20.84 4.52
C GLY A 162 12.31 -19.63 5.28
N ILE A 163 11.98 -18.40 4.87
CA ILE A 163 12.21 -17.21 5.71
C ILE A 163 11.07 -17.14 6.73
N GLY A 164 11.39 -16.76 7.98
CA GLY A 164 10.58 -16.98 9.18
C GLY A 164 9.09 -16.63 9.11
N SER A 165 8.33 -17.17 10.06
CA SER A 165 6.85 -17.08 10.07
C SER A 165 6.31 -15.66 10.13
N GLU A 166 7.12 -14.67 10.49
CA GLU A 166 6.79 -13.24 10.45
C GLU A 166 6.40 -12.75 9.05
N TRP A 167 6.99 -13.30 7.99
CA TRP A 167 6.62 -12.99 6.61
C TRP A 167 5.21 -13.47 6.26
N GLY A 168 4.71 -14.47 6.99
CA GLY A 168 3.32 -14.92 6.94
C GLY A 168 2.32 -13.80 7.24
N LYS A 169 2.71 -12.80 8.05
CA LYS A 169 1.88 -11.67 8.46
C LYS A 169 1.72 -10.58 7.40
N ILE A 170 2.62 -10.54 6.40
CA ILE A 170 2.48 -9.64 5.26
C ILE A 170 1.33 -10.16 4.40
N THR A 171 0.21 -9.45 4.44
CA THR A 171 -1.01 -9.74 3.68
C THR A 171 -1.33 -8.55 2.78
N VAL A 172 -1.99 -8.80 1.64
CA VAL A 172 -2.64 -7.72 0.90
C VAL A 172 -3.81 -7.27 1.77
N LEU A 173 -3.81 -6.04 2.28
CA LEU A 173 -5.07 -5.41 2.64
C LEU A 173 -5.92 -5.41 1.37
N GLY A 174 -7.00 -6.20 1.35
CA GLY A 174 -7.80 -6.45 0.16
C GLY A 174 -8.06 -5.15 -0.61
N THR A 175 -7.60 -5.10 -1.85
CA THR A 175 -7.69 -3.97 -2.79
C THR A 175 -9.14 -3.49 -3.02
N SER A 176 -10.12 -4.24 -2.53
CA SER A 176 -11.56 -4.03 -2.66
C SER A 176 -12.12 -3.01 -1.65
N GLY A 177 -11.70 -1.74 -1.74
CA GLY A 177 -12.41 -0.65 -1.04
C GLY A 177 -11.81 0.75 -1.16
N LEU A 178 -10.49 0.90 -1.28
CA LEU A 178 -9.87 2.22 -1.24
C LEU A 178 -9.83 2.89 -2.62
N SER A 179 -9.44 2.18 -3.68
CA SER A 179 -9.30 2.80 -5.01
C SER A 179 -10.64 3.27 -5.60
N GLY A 180 -11.76 2.62 -5.25
CA GLY A 180 -13.10 3.07 -5.65
C GLY A 180 -13.53 4.35 -4.91
N SER A 181 -13.30 4.40 -3.60
CA SER A 181 -13.67 5.55 -2.76
C SER A 181 -12.95 6.84 -3.15
N TYR A 182 -11.68 6.78 -3.57
CA TYR A 182 -10.94 7.96 -4.04
C TYR A 182 -11.38 8.44 -5.43
N VAL A 183 -11.74 7.53 -6.34
CA VAL A 183 -12.23 7.89 -7.68
C VAL A 183 -13.65 8.47 -7.64
N GLU A 184 -14.51 7.96 -6.76
CA GLU A 184 -15.88 8.43 -6.57
C GLU A 184 -15.97 9.85 -5.97
N GLN A 185 -14.94 10.30 -5.25
CA GLN A 185 -14.84 11.67 -4.70
C GLN A 185 -14.28 12.72 -5.69
N ARG A 186 -14.08 12.31 -6.95
CA ARG A 186 -13.68 13.18 -8.06
C ARG A 186 -14.89 13.83 -8.77
N ALA A 187 -16.10 13.37 -8.47
CA ALA A 187 -17.36 13.89 -9.01
C ALA A 187 -17.91 15.07 -8.20
#